data_AF-A0A848TTE4-F1
#
_entry.id   AF-A0A848TTE4-F1
#
_cell.length_a   1.000
_cell.length_b   1.000
_cell.length_c   1.000
_cell.angle_alpha   90.00
_cell.angle_beta   90.00
_cell.angle_gamma   90.00
#
_symmetry.space_group_name_H-M   'P 1'
#
loop_
_entity.id
_entity.type
_entity.pdbx_description
1 polymer ?
#
loop_
_entity_poly.entity_id
_entity_poly.type
_entity_poly.pdbx_seq_one_letter_code
_entity_poly.pdbx_strand_id
1 'polypeptide(L)'
;MKLQTQVPLQRAEHQFDYQNQLLLLGSCFVENIGKKLDYHKFRSLQNPFGILFHPKAIENLLSKSIQDFNYTSKDIFYRNERWHCFDAHSDLSDVSKEELVRKLNDGLKDTRHQISESSHIILTLGTAWVYLNKATNLSVASCHKVPQTEFSKELLSVEDIVTSLENSIGFIKSANAKANIIFTVSPVRHLKDGFVENQRSKAHLITAINHLLDDNVTLSAVEGYFPSYEIMMDELRDYRFYKTDMVHPNDLAIDYIWERFKSV
;
A
#
# COMPACT_ATOMS: atom_id res chain seq x y z
N MET A 1 19.89 -22.83 -23.09
CA MET A 1 19.88 -22.87 -21.61
C MET A 1 18.81 -21.90 -21.12
N LYS A 2 17.84 -22.35 -20.30
CA LYS A 2 16.84 -21.49 -19.67
C LYS A 2 17.47 -20.88 -18.41
N LEU A 3 17.67 -19.57 -18.40
CA LEU A 3 18.38 -18.85 -17.33
C LEU A 3 17.47 -18.20 -16.28
N GLN A 4 16.15 -18.29 -16.48
CA GLN A 4 15.13 -17.71 -15.59
C GLN A 4 13.92 -18.63 -15.49
N THR A 5 13.33 -18.71 -14.31
CA THR A 5 12.04 -19.38 -14.08
C THR A 5 10.97 -18.30 -13.94
N GLN A 6 10.21 -18.10 -15.02
CA GLN A 6 9.16 -17.07 -15.05
C GLN A 6 7.99 -17.47 -14.15
N VAL A 7 7.53 -16.51 -13.33
CA VAL A 7 6.30 -16.59 -12.56
C VAL A 7 5.15 -16.57 -13.57
N PRO A 8 4.24 -17.57 -13.58
CA PRO A 8 3.10 -17.55 -14.47
C PRO A 8 2.19 -16.38 -14.12
N LEU A 9 1.75 -15.64 -15.13
CA LEU A 9 0.81 -14.55 -14.95
C LEU A 9 -0.46 -14.87 -15.73
N GLN A 10 -1.60 -14.54 -15.14
CA GLN A 10 -2.91 -14.62 -15.79
C GLN A 10 -3.31 -13.22 -16.21
N ARG A 11 -3.87 -13.11 -17.42
CA ARG A 11 -4.37 -11.84 -17.91
C ARG A 11 -5.62 -11.45 -17.12
N ALA A 12 -5.68 -10.21 -16.63
CA ALA A 12 -6.84 -9.67 -15.93
C ALA A 12 -8.03 -9.61 -16.89
N GLU A 13 -9.21 -9.92 -16.38
CA GLU A 13 -10.46 -9.85 -17.14
C GLU A 13 -10.74 -8.38 -17.51
N HIS A 14 -10.51 -7.48 -16.56
CA HIS A 14 -10.67 -6.04 -16.73
C HIS A 14 -9.33 -5.35 -16.92
N GLN A 15 -9.01 -5.08 -18.18
CA GLN A 15 -7.86 -4.27 -18.57
C GLN A 15 -8.18 -2.78 -18.44
N PHE A 16 -7.15 -1.94 -18.28
CA PHE A 16 -7.32 -0.48 -18.31
C PHE A 16 -6.44 0.20 -19.35
N ASP A 17 -6.95 1.31 -19.89
CA ASP A 17 -6.30 2.19 -20.85
C ASP A 17 -6.37 3.67 -20.39
N TYR A 18 -6.15 4.62 -21.30
CA TYR A 18 -6.11 6.05 -20.99
C TYR A 18 -7.46 6.66 -20.58
N GLN A 19 -8.58 5.96 -20.77
CA GLN A 19 -9.90 6.41 -20.33
C GLN A 19 -10.15 6.09 -18.84
N ASN A 20 -9.40 5.13 -18.31
CA ASN A 20 -9.51 4.67 -16.95
C ASN A 20 -8.85 5.63 -15.95
N GLN A 21 -9.42 5.69 -14.75
CA GLN A 21 -8.82 6.35 -13.61
C GLN A 21 -8.35 5.31 -12.58
N LEU A 22 -7.20 5.59 -11.96
CA LEU A 22 -6.50 4.69 -11.06
C LEU A 22 -6.31 5.32 -9.67
N LEU A 23 -6.47 4.53 -8.61
CA LEU A 23 -5.98 4.86 -7.29
C LEU A 23 -4.90 3.87 -6.88
N LEU A 24 -3.72 4.38 -6.51
CA LEU A 24 -2.60 3.56 -6.05
C LEU A 24 -2.32 3.86 -4.57
N LEU A 25 -2.46 2.85 -3.71
CA LEU A 25 -2.18 2.96 -2.28
C LEU A 25 -1.19 1.90 -1.84
N GLY A 26 -0.32 2.26 -0.90
CA GLY A 26 0.48 1.30 -0.15
C GLY A 26 1.96 1.67 -0.03
N SER A 27 2.81 0.63 -0.12
CA SER A 27 4.26 0.73 0.11
C SER A 27 4.98 1.69 -0.85
N CYS A 28 6.27 1.96 -0.59
CA CYS A 28 7.13 2.74 -1.47
C CYS A 28 7.25 2.18 -2.91
N PHE A 29 6.93 0.90 -3.14
CA PHE A 29 6.93 0.36 -4.50
C PHE A 29 5.88 1.02 -5.40
N VAL A 30 4.78 1.50 -4.81
CA VAL A 30 3.75 2.29 -5.51
C VAL A 30 4.35 3.48 -6.25
N GLU A 31 5.31 4.18 -5.65
CA GLU A 31 5.91 5.36 -6.28
C GLU A 31 6.70 5.01 -7.54
N ASN A 32 7.24 3.79 -7.65
CA ASN A 32 7.96 3.36 -8.85
C ASN A 32 7.00 3.06 -9.99
N ILE A 33 5.92 2.31 -9.72
CA ILE A 33 4.89 1.99 -10.71
C ILE A 33 4.07 3.24 -11.06
N GLY A 34 3.76 4.07 -10.08
CA GLY A 34 3.11 5.36 -10.25
C GLY A 34 3.87 6.29 -11.19
N LYS A 35 5.18 6.44 -11.00
CA LYS A 35 6.04 7.20 -11.94
C LYS A 35 5.98 6.66 -13.37
N LYS A 36 5.84 5.34 -13.56
CA LYS A 36 5.68 4.75 -14.90
C LYS A 36 4.32 5.10 -15.49
N LEU A 37 3.24 5.00 -14.71
CA LEU A 37 1.90 5.40 -15.12
C LEU A 37 1.85 6.90 -15.49
N ASP A 38 2.47 7.76 -14.69
CA ASP A 38 2.54 9.20 -14.95
C ASP A 38 3.37 9.54 -16.19
N TYR A 39 4.49 8.84 -16.40
CA TYR A 39 5.28 8.95 -17.61
C TYR A 39 4.44 8.64 -18.86
N HIS A 40 3.60 7.60 -18.78
CA HIS A 40 2.67 7.21 -19.84
C HIS A 40 1.35 8.02 -19.84
N LYS A 41 1.17 9.01 -18.96
CA LYS A 41 -0.02 9.90 -18.90
C LYS A 41 -1.33 9.20 -18.49
N PHE A 42 -1.25 8.10 -17.75
CA PHE A 42 -2.43 7.55 -17.08
C PHE A 42 -2.93 8.50 -15.99
N ARG A 43 -4.24 8.55 -15.80
CA ARG A 43 -4.88 9.34 -14.75
C ARG A 43 -4.82 8.56 -13.44
N SER A 44 -3.99 9.01 -12.50
CA SER A 44 -3.86 8.33 -11.22
C SER A 44 -3.72 9.29 -10.04
N LEU A 45 -4.22 8.88 -8.89
CA LEU A 45 -3.84 9.44 -7.59
C LEU A 45 -2.99 8.41 -6.84
N GLN A 46 -1.92 8.87 -6.21
CA GLN A 46 -0.95 8.00 -5.55
C GLN A 46 -0.77 8.47 -4.11
N ASN A 47 -0.97 7.56 -3.14
CA ASN A 47 -0.59 7.74 -1.74
C ASN A 47 -0.84 9.17 -1.18
N PRO A 48 -2.10 9.64 -1.10
CA PRO A 48 -2.41 11.00 -0.63
C PRO A 48 -1.99 11.25 0.84
N PHE A 49 -1.79 10.19 1.63
CA PHE A 49 -1.25 10.23 2.99
C PHE A 49 0.24 9.84 3.07
N GLY A 50 0.91 9.78 1.92
CA GLY A 50 2.22 9.18 1.74
C GLY A 50 2.17 7.65 1.85
N ILE A 51 3.35 7.04 2.01
CA ILE A 51 3.51 5.58 1.99
C ILE A 51 2.84 4.92 3.20
N LEU A 52 1.91 3.98 2.94
CA LEU A 52 1.21 3.19 3.96
C LEU A 52 1.58 1.71 3.80
N PHE A 53 2.47 1.21 4.66
CA PHE A 53 3.05 -0.12 4.43
C PHE A 53 2.16 -1.29 4.80
N HIS A 54 1.24 -1.15 5.74
CA HIS A 54 0.47 -2.28 6.29
C HIS A 54 -1.04 -2.12 6.08
N PRO A 55 -1.80 -3.23 6.04
CA PRO A 55 -3.24 -3.23 5.77
C PRO A 55 -4.04 -2.25 6.63
N LYS A 56 -3.79 -2.24 7.95
CA LYS A 56 -4.51 -1.38 8.90
C LYS A 56 -4.39 0.12 8.62
N ALA A 57 -3.26 0.59 8.10
CA ALA A 57 -3.10 2.01 7.75
C ALA A 57 -3.92 2.37 6.50
N ILE A 58 -3.93 1.47 5.51
CA ILE A 58 -4.74 1.63 4.29
C ILE A 58 -6.24 1.61 4.66
N GLU A 59 -6.67 0.64 5.47
CA GLU A 59 -8.04 0.55 5.98
C GLU A 59 -8.46 1.84 6.68
N ASN A 60 -7.61 2.39 7.56
CA ASN A 60 -7.88 3.63 8.28
C ASN A 60 -8.06 4.83 7.32
N LEU A 61 -7.20 4.96 6.31
CA LEU A 61 -7.33 6.00 5.27
C LEU A 61 -8.66 5.87 4.53
N LEU A 62 -8.99 4.66 4.06
CA LEU A 62 -10.23 4.40 3.30
C LEU A 62 -11.46 4.68 4.17
N SER A 63 -11.49 4.15 5.39
CA SER A 63 -12.58 4.36 6.35
C SER A 63 -12.82 5.85 6.60
N LYS A 64 -11.77 6.59 6.97
CA LYS A 64 -11.86 8.03 7.26
C LYS A 64 -12.29 8.85 6.05
N SER A 65 -11.83 8.47 4.85
CA SER A 65 -12.20 9.16 3.60
C SER A 65 -13.68 8.96 3.27
N ILE A 66 -14.20 7.75 3.43
CA ILE A 66 -15.61 7.43 3.11
C ILE A 66 -16.58 7.94 4.19
N GLN A 67 -16.16 7.96 5.45
CA GLN A 67 -16.99 8.40 6.59
C GLN A 67 -16.95 9.91 6.85
N ASP A 68 -16.36 10.71 5.95
CA ASP A 68 -16.24 12.18 6.11
C ASP A 68 -15.59 12.61 7.43
N PHE A 69 -14.57 11.85 7.86
CA PHE A 69 -13.77 12.21 9.02
C PHE A 69 -13.06 13.55 8.78
N ASN A 70 -12.95 14.38 9.81
CA ASN A 70 -12.20 15.63 9.76
C ASN A 70 -11.12 15.64 10.82
N TYR A 71 -9.86 15.69 10.38
CA TYR A 71 -8.72 15.92 11.25
C TYR A 71 -8.79 17.30 11.88
N THR A 72 -8.39 17.37 13.14
CA THR A 72 -8.32 18.58 13.94
C THR A 72 -6.94 18.72 14.56
N SER A 73 -6.72 19.82 15.28
CA SER A 73 -5.52 20.02 16.07
C SER A 73 -5.24 18.94 17.13
N LYS A 74 -6.22 18.11 17.48
CA LYS A 74 -6.08 17.04 18.49
C LYS A 74 -5.45 15.77 17.91
N ASP A 75 -5.49 15.64 16.58
CA ASP A 75 -5.06 14.44 15.86
C ASP A 75 -3.61 14.53 15.37
N ILE A 76 -2.94 15.64 15.68
CA ILE A 76 -1.57 15.93 15.28
C ILE A 76 -0.71 16.30 16.49
N PHE A 77 0.60 16.08 16.38
CA PHE A 77 1.57 16.35 17.43
C PHE A 77 2.81 17.01 16.87
N TYR A 78 3.49 17.81 17.68
CA TYR A 78 4.70 18.53 17.30
C TYR A 78 5.96 17.77 17.71
N ARG A 79 6.87 17.53 16.76
CA ARG A 79 8.15 16.86 16.99
C ARG A 79 9.16 17.25 15.92
N ASN A 80 10.41 17.46 16.32
CA ASN A 80 11.52 17.79 15.41
C ASN A 80 11.16 18.98 14.50
N GLU A 81 10.68 20.05 15.13
CA GLU A 81 10.33 21.33 14.49
C GLU A 81 9.16 21.29 13.51
N ARG A 82 8.42 20.18 13.44
CA ARG A 82 7.29 19.98 12.53
C ARG A 82 6.11 19.32 13.24
N TRP A 83 4.92 19.53 12.71
CA TRP A 83 3.70 18.80 13.05
C TRP A 83 3.62 17.52 12.24
N HIS A 84 3.12 16.47 12.88
CA HIS A 84 2.96 15.13 12.31
C HIS A 84 1.60 14.54 12.70
N CYS A 85 1.14 13.55 11.93
CA CYS A 85 -0.03 12.74 12.25
C CYS A 85 0.36 11.26 12.19
N PHE A 86 -0.01 10.47 13.21
CA PHE A 86 0.31 9.04 13.23
C PHE A 86 -0.32 8.25 12.08
N ASP A 87 -1.38 8.78 11.46
CA ASP A 87 -2.08 8.14 10.34
C ASP A 87 -1.41 8.40 8.98
N ALA A 88 -0.41 9.28 8.92
CA ALA A 88 0.25 9.68 7.68
C ALA A 88 1.76 9.39 7.70
N HIS A 89 2.35 9.22 6.52
CA HIS A 89 3.79 9.11 6.35
C HIS A 89 4.50 10.41 6.75
N SER A 90 5.80 10.33 7.07
CA SER A 90 6.59 11.50 7.51
C SER A 90 6.66 12.64 6.50
N ASP A 91 6.46 12.34 5.22
CA ASP A 91 6.47 13.34 4.15
C ASP A 91 5.22 14.24 4.21
N LEU A 92 4.12 13.74 4.77
CA LEU A 92 2.93 14.54 5.08
C LEU A 92 3.06 15.13 6.49
N SER A 93 3.98 16.08 6.61
CA SER A 93 4.23 16.88 7.81
C SER A 93 4.34 18.36 7.43
N ASP A 94 4.17 19.27 8.38
CA ASP A 94 4.30 20.71 8.12
C ASP A 94 4.82 21.47 9.34
N VAL A 95 5.47 22.62 9.13
CA VAL A 95 5.87 23.51 10.23
C VAL A 95 4.67 24.26 10.81
N SER A 96 3.64 24.49 9.99
CA SER A 96 2.37 25.09 10.37
C SER A 96 1.36 24.01 10.78
N LYS A 97 0.77 24.20 11.96
CA LYS A 97 -0.22 23.29 12.52
C LYS A 97 -1.48 23.27 11.64
N GLU A 98 -1.92 24.45 11.25
CA GLU A 98 -3.12 24.69 10.46
C GLU A 98 -2.95 24.10 9.05
N GLU A 99 -1.75 24.24 8.49
CA GLU A 99 -1.45 23.72 7.16
C GLU A 99 -1.42 22.20 7.12
N LEU A 100 -0.86 21.54 8.15
CA LEU A 100 -0.92 20.08 8.22
C LEU A 100 -2.38 19.59 8.31
N VAL A 101 -3.20 20.19 9.18
CA VAL A 101 -4.61 19.83 9.30
C VAL A 101 -5.33 20.01 7.97
N ARG A 102 -5.08 21.11 7.26
CA ARG A 102 -5.63 21.36 5.93
C ARG A 102 -5.22 20.26 4.94
N LYS A 103 -3.93 19.96 4.83
CA LYS A 103 -3.40 18.92 3.93
C LYS A 103 -3.97 17.53 4.21
N LEU A 104 -4.13 17.14 5.48
CA LEU A 104 -4.73 15.86 5.85
C LEU A 104 -6.20 15.78 5.40
N ASN A 105 -6.97 16.84 5.63
CA ASN A 105 -8.38 16.87 5.24
C ASN A 105 -8.56 16.96 3.72
N ASP A 106 -7.70 17.70 3.02
CA ASP A 106 -7.68 17.72 1.55
C ASP A 106 -7.32 16.33 1.00
N GLY A 107 -6.34 15.65 1.60
CA GLY A 107 -6.00 14.26 1.24
C GLY A 107 -7.16 13.27 1.42
N LEU A 108 -8.00 13.42 2.47
CA LEU A 108 -9.20 12.59 2.64
C LEU A 108 -10.23 12.85 1.54
N LYS A 109 -10.45 14.13 1.18
CA LYS A 109 -11.36 14.52 0.12
C LYS A 109 -10.90 14.01 -1.24
N ASP A 110 -9.62 14.17 -1.55
CA ASP A 110 -9.01 13.68 -2.79
C ASP A 110 -9.11 12.16 -2.88
N THR A 111 -8.86 11.45 -1.77
CA THR A 111 -9.01 10.00 -1.70
C THR A 111 -10.46 9.58 -1.96
N ARG A 112 -11.44 10.21 -1.28
CA ARG A 112 -12.86 9.90 -1.47
C ARG A 112 -13.30 10.14 -2.92
N HIS A 113 -12.93 11.29 -3.48
CA HIS A 113 -13.25 11.64 -4.86
C HIS A 113 -12.64 10.62 -5.82
N GLN A 114 -11.35 10.31 -5.66
CA GLN A 114 -10.68 9.34 -6.52
C GLN A 114 -11.30 7.94 -6.41
N ILE A 115 -11.70 7.47 -5.22
CA ILE A 115 -12.39 6.17 -5.08
C ILE A 115 -13.68 6.18 -5.92
N SER A 116 -14.46 7.26 -5.88
CA SER A 116 -15.73 7.36 -6.61
C SER A 116 -15.59 7.33 -8.13
N GLU A 117 -14.45 7.79 -8.66
CA GLU A 117 -14.19 7.85 -10.11
C GLU A 117 -13.28 6.72 -10.62
N SER A 118 -12.57 6.02 -9.72
CA SER A 118 -11.58 5.01 -10.11
C SER A 118 -12.24 3.80 -10.73
N SER A 119 -11.73 3.44 -11.90
CA SER A 119 -12.03 2.14 -12.49
C SER A 119 -11.22 1.01 -11.85
N HIS A 120 -9.98 1.30 -11.42
CA HIS A 120 -9.09 0.33 -10.81
C HIS A 120 -8.43 0.92 -9.56
N ILE A 121 -8.34 0.13 -8.50
CA ILE A 121 -7.68 0.50 -7.26
C ILE A 121 -6.64 -0.57 -6.93
N ILE A 122 -5.38 -0.16 -6.83
CA ILE A 122 -4.25 -1.06 -6.60
C ILE A 122 -3.74 -0.86 -5.17
N LEU A 123 -3.79 -1.93 -4.38
CA LEU A 123 -3.36 -1.95 -2.99
C LEU A 123 -2.05 -2.75 -2.87
N THR A 124 -0.94 -2.04 -2.66
CA THR A 124 0.42 -2.61 -2.57
C THR A 124 0.87 -2.76 -1.12
N LEU A 125 0.76 -3.97 -0.57
CA LEU A 125 1.08 -4.25 0.83
C LEU A 125 2.60 -4.41 1.04
N GLY A 126 3.16 -3.68 1.99
CA GLY A 126 4.58 -3.69 2.33
C GLY A 126 4.93 -4.70 3.43
N THR A 127 4.21 -4.65 4.56
CA THR A 127 4.48 -5.49 5.74
C THR A 127 3.20 -5.78 6.53
N ALA A 128 3.23 -6.87 7.29
CA ALA A 128 2.24 -7.27 8.30
C ALA A 128 2.68 -6.85 9.71
N TRP A 129 3.89 -6.30 9.87
CA TRP A 129 4.32 -5.70 11.13
C TRP A 129 3.64 -4.34 11.32
N VAL A 130 3.04 -4.15 12.48
CA VAL A 130 2.44 -2.89 12.90
C VAL A 130 3.11 -2.38 14.16
N TYR A 131 3.06 -1.06 14.34
CA TYR A 131 3.38 -0.42 15.61
C TYR A 131 2.08 0.11 16.20
N LEU A 132 1.80 -0.22 17.46
CA LEU A 132 0.67 0.34 18.19
C LEU A 132 1.19 1.37 19.18
N ASN A 133 0.57 2.55 19.18
CA ASN A 133 0.83 3.55 20.20
C ASN A 133 0.29 3.04 21.54
N LYS A 134 1.15 2.93 22.56
CA LYS A 134 0.75 2.36 23.86
C LYS A 134 -0.29 3.19 24.62
N ALA A 135 -0.38 4.49 24.36
CA ALA A 135 -1.33 5.36 25.04
C ALA A 135 -2.75 5.23 24.46
N THR A 136 -2.87 5.01 23.15
CA THR A 136 -4.17 4.90 22.46
C THR A 136 -4.55 3.48 22.11
N ASN A 137 -3.60 2.55 22.13
CA ASN A 137 -3.70 1.19 21.61
C ASN A 137 -4.13 1.12 20.13
N LEU A 138 -3.81 2.17 19.36
CA LEU A 138 -4.11 2.26 17.94
C LEU A 138 -2.85 2.02 17.11
N SER A 139 -3.00 1.30 16.00
CA SER A 139 -1.92 1.14 15.02
C SER A 139 -1.59 2.47 14.35
N VAL A 140 -0.31 2.75 14.14
CA VAL A 140 0.17 3.97 13.48
C VAL A 140 0.78 3.65 12.11
N ALA A 141 0.56 4.50 11.12
CA ALA A 141 1.19 4.38 9.80
C ALA A 141 2.69 4.72 9.85
N SER A 142 3.08 5.67 10.71
CA SER A 142 4.47 6.08 10.92
C SER A 142 4.70 6.46 12.37
N CYS A 143 5.84 6.05 12.95
CA CYS A 143 6.23 6.45 14.30
C CYS A 143 6.89 7.84 14.37
N HIS A 144 7.20 8.49 13.23
CA HIS A 144 7.74 9.87 13.16
C HIS A 144 8.96 10.15 14.06
N LYS A 145 9.83 9.15 14.24
CA LYS A 145 11.01 9.19 15.14
C LYS A 145 10.65 9.45 16.63
N VAL A 146 9.40 9.26 17.03
CA VAL A 146 8.99 9.18 18.43
C VAL A 146 9.69 7.96 19.07
N PRO A 147 10.13 8.03 20.34
CA PRO A 147 10.83 6.93 21.00
C PRO A 147 10.10 5.60 20.86
N GLN A 148 10.83 4.54 20.46
CA GLN A 148 10.25 3.21 20.26
C GLN A 148 9.60 2.63 21.53
N THR A 149 10.00 3.09 22.71
CA THR A 149 9.41 2.72 24.00
C THR A 149 7.93 3.09 24.10
N GLU A 150 7.45 4.07 23.33
CA GLU A 150 6.04 4.48 23.27
C GLU A 150 5.17 3.56 22.41
N PHE A 151 5.78 2.60 21.70
CA PHE A 151 5.07 1.68 20.82
C PHE A 151 5.25 0.23 21.25
N SER A 152 4.21 -0.60 21.05
CA SER A 152 4.39 -2.05 20.91
C SER A 152 4.53 -2.37 19.43
N LYS A 153 5.24 -3.44 19.11
CA LYS A 153 5.40 -3.95 17.74
C LYS A 153 4.82 -5.34 17.67
N GLU A 154 3.91 -5.55 16.73
CA GLU A 154 3.13 -6.78 16.62
C GLU A 154 3.07 -7.24 15.17
N LEU A 155 3.10 -8.56 14.96
CA LEU A 155 2.86 -9.16 13.66
C LEU A 155 1.37 -9.45 13.58
N LEU A 156 0.66 -8.81 12.64
CA LEU A 156 -0.75 -9.10 12.42
C LEU A 156 -0.95 -10.58 12.09
N SER A 157 -1.98 -11.19 12.66
CA SER A 157 -2.42 -12.53 12.26
C SER A 157 -2.94 -12.51 10.83
N VAL A 158 -3.04 -13.68 10.19
CA VAL A 158 -3.62 -13.77 8.85
C VAL A 158 -5.08 -13.30 8.88
N GLU A 159 -5.81 -13.67 9.93
CA GLU A 159 -7.22 -13.33 10.16
C GLU A 159 -7.43 -11.82 10.33
N ASP A 160 -6.54 -11.14 11.07
CA ASP A 160 -6.58 -9.68 11.22
C ASP A 160 -6.34 -8.96 9.89
N ILE A 161 -5.47 -9.52 9.04
CA ILE A 161 -5.19 -8.97 7.71
C ILE A 161 -6.39 -9.20 6.80
N VAL A 162 -6.96 -10.41 6.74
CA VAL A 162 -8.18 -10.72 5.98
C VAL A 162 -9.28 -9.74 6.34
N THR A 163 -9.59 -9.61 7.64
CA THR A 163 -10.59 -8.66 8.14
C THR A 163 -10.30 -7.22 7.69
N SER A 164 -9.04 -6.79 7.76
CA SER A 164 -8.63 -5.44 7.35
C SER A 164 -8.83 -5.18 5.86
N LEU A 165 -8.53 -6.19 5.04
CA LEU A 165 -8.68 -6.13 3.58
C LEU A 165 -10.16 -6.21 3.17
N GLU A 166 -10.97 -7.05 3.83
CA GLU A 166 -12.44 -7.08 3.64
C GLU A 166 -13.08 -5.73 3.97
N ASN A 167 -12.70 -5.12 5.10
CA ASN A 167 -13.17 -3.77 5.45
C ASN A 167 -12.75 -2.75 4.38
N SER A 168 -11.50 -2.82 3.90
CA SER A 168 -11.00 -1.95 2.84
C SER A 168 -11.81 -2.10 1.54
N ILE A 169 -12.10 -3.34 1.14
CA ILE A 169 -12.97 -3.66 0.00
C ILE A 169 -14.37 -3.10 0.22
N GLY A 170 -14.95 -3.31 1.41
CA GLY A 170 -16.27 -2.80 1.79
C GLY A 170 -16.37 -1.28 1.66
N PHE A 171 -15.38 -0.54 2.17
CA PHE A 171 -15.35 0.93 2.02
C PHE A 171 -15.27 1.35 0.56
N ILE A 172 -14.37 0.74 -0.22
CA ILE A 172 -14.23 1.02 -1.66
C ILE A 172 -15.56 0.77 -2.39
N LYS A 173 -16.15 -0.43 -2.22
CA LYS A 173 -17.36 -0.84 -2.93
C LYS A 173 -18.61 -0.08 -2.47
N SER A 174 -18.64 0.41 -1.23
CA SER A 174 -19.72 1.27 -0.75
C SER A 174 -19.77 2.62 -1.48
N ALA A 175 -18.61 3.14 -1.90
CA ALA A 175 -18.49 4.39 -2.64
C ALA A 175 -18.50 4.17 -4.16
N ASN A 176 -17.98 3.03 -4.63
CA ASN A 176 -17.91 2.69 -6.04
C ASN A 176 -17.99 1.15 -6.24
N ALA A 177 -19.21 0.65 -6.46
CA ALA A 177 -19.46 -0.78 -6.65
C ALA A 177 -18.74 -1.38 -7.88
N LYS A 178 -18.39 -0.55 -8.87
CA LYS A 178 -17.79 -0.97 -10.15
C LYS A 178 -16.25 -0.95 -10.14
N ALA A 179 -15.61 -0.44 -9.10
CA ALA A 179 -14.16 -0.37 -9.03
C ALA A 179 -13.54 -1.79 -8.98
N ASN A 180 -12.57 -2.07 -9.84
CA ASN A 180 -11.80 -3.30 -9.83
C ASN A 180 -10.63 -3.17 -8.84
N ILE A 181 -10.53 -4.09 -7.89
CA ILE A 181 -9.49 -4.02 -6.84
C ILE A 181 -8.39 -5.03 -7.15
N ILE A 182 -7.15 -4.57 -7.19
CA ILE A 182 -5.96 -5.40 -7.45
C ILE A 182 -5.06 -5.36 -6.22
N PHE A 183 -4.69 -6.52 -5.70
CA PHE A 183 -3.69 -6.63 -4.65
C PHE A 183 -2.30 -6.91 -5.21
N THR A 184 -1.28 -6.43 -4.52
CA THR A 184 0.10 -6.86 -4.75
C THR A 184 0.89 -6.77 -3.46
N VAL A 185 1.91 -7.61 -3.29
CA VAL A 185 2.85 -7.52 -2.19
C VAL A 185 4.13 -6.89 -2.71
N SER A 186 4.61 -5.85 -2.01
CA SER A 186 5.80 -5.09 -2.40
C SER A 186 7.04 -5.98 -2.55
N PRO A 187 7.84 -5.83 -3.62
CA PRO A 187 9.12 -6.52 -3.79
C PRO A 187 10.22 -5.99 -2.87
N VAL A 188 10.00 -4.88 -2.17
CA VAL A 188 10.95 -4.30 -1.23
C VAL A 188 10.98 -5.13 0.06
N ARG A 189 12.20 -5.48 0.50
CA ARG A 189 12.44 -6.23 1.72
C ARG A 189 12.45 -5.30 2.94
N HIS A 190 11.67 -5.63 3.97
CA HIS A 190 11.64 -4.90 5.24
C HIS A 190 12.70 -5.43 6.22
N LEU A 191 13.98 -5.33 5.84
CA LEU A 191 15.08 -5.95 6.59
C LEU A 191 15.38 -5.33 7.97
N LYS A 192 14.79 -4.17 8.29
CA LYS A 192 14.89 -3.56 9.63
C LYS A 192 14.40 -4.50 10.73
N ASP A 193 13.47 -5.40 10.38
CA ASP A 193 12.86 -6.35 11.31
C ASP A 193 13.61 -7.68 11.38
N GLY A 194 14.51 -7.94 10.42
CA GLY A 194 15.20 -9.20 10.24
C GLY A 194 14.72 -9.98 9.01
N PHE A 195 15.55 -10.89 8.52
CA PHE A 195 15.27 -11.66 7.30
C PHE A 195 14.10 -12.63 7.49
N VAL A 196 14.10 -13.36 8.61
CA VAL A 196 13.03 -14.32 8.94
C VAL A 196 11.72 -13.57 9.17
N GLU A 197 11.78 -12.43 9.85
CA GLU A 197 10.66 -11.55 10.15
C GLU A 197 10.05 -10.94 8.89
N ASN A 198 10.88 -10.56 7.91
CA ASN A 198 10.41 -10.15 6.59
C ASN A 198 9.70 -11.31 5.89
N GLN A 199 10.29 -12.51 5.84
CA GLN A 199 9.64 -13.65 5.17
C GLN A 199 8.31 -14.02 5.84
N ARG A 200 8.26 -14.05 7.18
CA ARG A 200 7.02 -14.29 7.93
C ARG A 200 5.98 -13.23 7.61
N SER A 201 6.36 -11.96 7.63
CA SER A 201 5.46 -10.86 7.27
C SER A 201 4.92 -10.98 5.84
N LYS A 202 5.75 -11.29 4.85
CA LYS A 202 5.31 -11.44 3.46
C LYS A 202 4.39 -12.66 3.31
N ALA A 203 4.72 -13.77 3.97
CA ALA A 203 3.87 -14.95 4.00
C ALA A 203 2.48 -14.64 4.57
N HIS A 204 2.37 -13.89 5.68
CA HIS A 204 1.07 -13.51 6.23
C HIS A 204 0.23 -12.70 5.23
N LEU A 205 0.85 -11.72 4.55
CA LEU A 205 0.16 -10.90 3.53
C LEU A 205 -0.31 -11.75 2.34
N ILE A 206 0.57 -12.61 1.81
CA ILE A 206 0.26 -13.48 0.68
C ILE A 206 -0.85 -14.45 1.05
N THR A 207 -0.78 -15.11 2.20
CA THR A 207 -1.82 -16.03 2.67
C THR A 207 -3.16 -15.32 2.82
N ALA A 208 -3.19 -14.13 3.41
CA ALA A 208 -4.42 -13.37 3.58
C ALA A 208 -5.03 -12.95 2.24
N ILE A 209 -4.23 -12.48 1.28
CA ILE A 209 -4.71 -12.14 -0.06
C ILE A 209 -5.31 -13.38 -0.74
N ASN A 210 -4.63 -14.53 -0.70
CA ASN A 210 -5.14 -15.74 -1.34
C ASN A 210 -6.43 -16.24 -0.67
N HIS A 211 -6.59 -16.10 0.64
CA HIS A 211 -7.86 -16.40 1.31
C HIS A 211 -9.01 -15.58 0.72
N LEU A 212 -8.80 -14.28 0.46
CA LEU A 212 -9.81 -13.44 -0.20
C LEU A 212 -10.11 -13.83 -1.64
N LEU A 213 -9.10 -14.33 -2.37
CA LEU A 213 -9.25 -14.77 -3.76
C LEU A 213 -9.87 -16.16 -3.87
N ASP A 214 -9.74 -17.02 -2.86
CA ASP A 214 -10.35 -18.34 -2.85
C ASP A 214 -11.83 -18.27 -2.41
N ASP A 215 -12.25 -17.19 -1.73
CA ASP A 215 -13.63 -16.98 -1.32
C ASP A 215 -14.49 -16.42 -2.47
N ASN A 216 -15.44 -17.23 -2.94
CA ASN A 216 -16.38 -16.91 -4.02
C ASN A 216 -17.19 -15.62 -3.80
N VAL A 217 -17.43 -15.20 -2.56
CA VAL A 217 -18.16 -13.95 -2.28
C VAL A 217 -17.29 -12.74 -2.58
N THR A 218 -16.03 -12.79 -2.14
CA THR A 218 -15.05 -11.71 -2.29
C THR A 218 -14.45 -11.64 -3.69
N LEU A 219 -14.41 -12.77 -4.42
CA LEU A 219 -14.02 -12.84 -5.83
C LEU A 219 -14.79 -11.86 -6.73
N SER A 220 -16.06 -11.59 -6.44
CA SER A 220 -16.85 -10.62 -7.22
C SER A 220 -16.35 -9.17 -7.08
N ALA A 221 -15.57 -8.88 -6.03
CA ALA A 221 -15.09 -7.55 -5.70
C ALA A 221 -13.61 -7.32 -6.01
N VAL A 222 -12.83 -8.39 -6.18
CA VAL A 222 -11.38 -8.36 -6.35
C VAL A 222 -11.01 -8.93 -7.71
N GLU A 223 -10.31 -8.14 -8.52
CA GLU A 223 -9.87 -8.52 -9.87
C GLU A 223 -8.73 -9.54 -9.83
N GLY A 224 -7.83 -9.43 -8.86
CA GLY A 224 -6.78 -10.42 -8.68
C GLY A 224 -5.56 -9.94 -7.88
N TYR A 225 -4.51 -10.76 -7.96
CA TYR A 225 -3.22 -10.52 -7.32
C TYR A 225 -2.11 -10.42 -8.37
N PHE A 226 -1.39 -9.30 -8.37
CA PHE A 226 -0.17 -9.15 -9.17
C PHE A 226 1.07 -9.55 -8.36
N PRO A 227 1.83 -10.58 -8.76
CA PRO A 227 2.89 -11.18 -7.94
C PRO A 227 4.24 -10.44 -8.05
N SER A 228 4.27 -9.14 -7.72
CA SER A 228 5.49 -8.33 -7.87
C SER A 228 6.63 -8.78 -6.93
N TYR A 229 6.29 -9.25 -5.72
CA TYR A 229 7.25 -9.82 -4.78
C TYR A 229 7.88 -11.10 -5.30
N GLU A 230 7.08 -12.04 -5.81
CA GLU A 230 7.53 -13.31 -6.36
C GLU A 230 8.35 -13.07 -7.62
N ILE A 231 7.97 -12.14 -8.51
CA ILE A 231 8.83 -11.78 -9.66
C ILE A 231 10.21 -11.33 -9.18
N MET A 232 10.27 -10.47 -8.16
CA MET A 232 11.56 -10.02 -7.63
C MET A 232 12.35 -11.16 -6.97
N MET A 233 11.69 -12.01 -6.19
CA MET A 233 12.34 -13.09 -5.46
C MET A 233 12.72 -14.28 -6.34
N ASP A 234 11.96 -14.56 -7.40
CA ASP A 234 12.09 -15.78 -8.19
C ASP A 234 12.63 -15.57 -9.60
N GLU A 235 12.29 -14.47 -10.28
CA GLU A 235 12.84 -14.16 -11.61
C GLU A 235 14.10 -13.28 -11.53
N LEU A 236 14.15 -12.38 -10.53
CA LEU A 236 15.18 -11.34 -10.36
C LEU A 236 16.07 -11.59 -9.12
N ARG A 237 16.42 -12.85 -8.87
CA ARG A 237 17.15 -13.33 -7.68
C ARG A 237 18.50 -12.67 -7.39
N ASP A 238 19.17 -12.16 -8.41
CA ASP A 238 20.55 -11.68 -8.34
C ASP A 238 20.66 -10.25 -7.76
N TYR A 239 21.68 -9.99 -6.94
CA TYR A 239 21.94 -8.66 -6.38
C TYR A 239 22.11 -7.55 -7.42
N ARG A 240 22.41 -7.88 -8.68
CA ARG A 240 22.41 -6.95 -9.82
C ARG A 240 21.08 -6.24 -10.05
N PHE A 241 19.99 -6.73 -9.46
CA PHE A 241 18.64 -6.15 -9.54
C PHE A 241 18.28 -5.27 -8.34
N TYR A 242 19.21 -5.08 -7.41
CA TYR A 242 19.04 -4.23 -6.24
C TYR A 242 19.83 -2.93 -6.41
N LYS A 243 19.39 -1.87 -5.71
CA LYS A 243 20.16 -0.64 -5.50
C LYS A 243 21.35 -0.92 -4.59
N THR A 244 22.20 0.08 -4.40
CA THR A 244 23.39 -0.01 -3.54
C THR A 244 23.08 -0.33 -2.08
N ASP A 245 21.84 -0.10 -1.63
CA ASP A 245 21.38 -0.49 -0.29
C ASP A 245 21.06 -1.99 -0.15
N MET A 246 21.11 -2.74 -1.26
CA MET A 246 20.80 -4.18 -1.34
C MET A 246 19.39 -4.55 -0.88
N VAL A 247 18.47 -3.58 -0.78
CA VAL A 247 17.11 -3.75 -0.26
C VAL A 247 16.08 -3.39 -1.31
N HIS A 248 16.25 -2.25 -1.98
CA HIS A 248 15.30 -1.76 -2.96
C HIS A 248 15.64 -2.28 -4.35
N PRO A 249 14.64 -2.65 -5.17
CA PRO A 249 14.86 -2.92 -6.59
C PRO A 249 15.49 -1.70 -7.29
N ASN A 250 16.42 -1.94 -8.20
CA ASN A 250 16.97 -0.90 -9.08
C ASN A 250 16.09 -0.69 -10.33
N ASP A 251 16.48 0.27 -11.17
CA ASP A 251 15.68 0.67 -12.32
C ASP A 251 15.45 -0.48 -13.31
N LEU A 252 16.45 -1.35 -13.52
CA LEU A 252 16.31 -2.53 -14.38
C LEU A 252 15.24 -3.50 -13.84
N ALA A 253 15.21 -3.72 -12.52
CA ALA A 253 14.22 -4.56 -11.88
C ALA A 253 12.81 -3.95 -11.93
N ILE A 254 12.71 -2.64 -11.70
CA ILE A 254 11.46 -1.89 -11.80
C ILE A 254 10.90 -1.96 -13.23
N ASP A 255 11.75 -1.75 -14.23
CA ASP A 255 11.38 -1.83 -15.65
C ASP A 255 10.90 -3.24 -16.00
N TYR A 256 11.60 -4.26 -15.54
CA TYR A 256 11.18 -5.65 -15.76
C TYR A 256 9.80 -5.92 -15.15
N ILE A 257 9.58 -5.56 -13.87
CA ILE A 257 8.29 -5.76 -13.20
C ILE A 257 7.19 -4.95 -13.90
N TRP A 258 7.49 -3.75 -14.40
CA TRP A 258 6.56 -2.94 -15.20
C TRP A 258 6.18 -3.62 -16.51
N GLU A 259 7.13 -4.21 -17.24
CA GLU A 259 6.83 -4.99 -18.45
C GLU A 259 5.97 -6.22 -18.14
N ARG A 260 6.23 -6.90 -17.01
CA ARG A 260 5.38 -8.01 -16.54
C ARG A 260 3.97 -7.52 -16.21
N PHE A 261 3.83 -6.38 -15.53
CA PHE A 261 2.54 -5.79 -15.17
C PHE A 261 1.70 -5.42 -16.39
N LYS A 262 2.28 -4.75 -17.39
CA LYS A 262 1.59 -4.42 -18.65
C LYS A 262 1.16 -5.63 -19.48
N SER A 263 1.79 -6.79 -19.27
CA SER A 263 1.54 -7.98 -20.07
C SER A 263 0.28 -8.75 -19.64
N VAL A 264 -0.31 -8.37 -18.51
CA VAL A 264 -1.46 -9.03 -17.91
C VAL A 264 -2.61 -8.09 -17.61
#